data_AF-A0AAN0VJU5-F1
#
_entry.id   AF-A0AAN0VJU5-F1
#
_cell.length_a   1.000
_cell.length_b   1.000
_cell.length_c   1.000
_cell.angle_alpha   90.00
_cell.angle_beta   90.00
_cell.angle_gamma   90.00
#
_symmetry.space_group_name_H-M   'P 1'
#
loop_
_entity.id
_entity.type
_entity.pdbx_description
1 polymer ?
#
loop_
_entity_poly.entity_id
_entity_poly.type
_entity_poly.pdbx_seq_one_letter_code
_entity_poly.pdbx_strand_id
1 'polypeptide(L)'
;MAIKVLASSLSHASSLEARAPLAPAISTSQAAQRLFDASLNPKNAAVSTAIQELQAARFSDFTLFSEIIPAAVCQLGRAWEEDALSFFAMTLGASRLQIAVHGLSEREVPEGVNYLSKNLSLLIIVPEGTQHTLGAIILGKTLRCVGARVKLEMDVTANRVHQIGAGEQFDGVFISASARDSAEKLSEIISNVRCNWSTAKVILGGGILSAQINLDAVTGTDYKTNDWKAAVAQCF
;
A
#
# COMPACT_ATOMS: atom_id res chain seq x y z
N MET A 1 58.23 41.17 -13.95
CA MET A 1 59.30 40.28 -14.46
C MET A 1 59.24 39.01 -13.62
N ALA A 2 58.61 37.93 -14.13
CA ALA A 2 59.21 36.59 -14.35
C ALA A 2 59.59 35.81 -13.07
N ILE A 3 59.45 34.50 -12.85
CA ILE A 3 58.82 33.30 -13.45
C ILE A 3 59.29 32.12 -12.54
N LYS A 4 58.44 31.09 -12.31
CA LYS A 4 58.75 29.68 -11.86
C LYS A 4 59.36 29.48 -10.45
N VAL A 5 59.17 28.38 -9.72
CA VAL A 5 58.32 27.16 -9.69
C VAL A 5 58.73 26.49 -8.37
N LEU A 6 57.79 25.90 -7.64
CA LEU A 6 57.99 24.62 -6.93
C LEU A 6 56.60 24.09 -6.55
N ALA A 7 56.11 23.23 -7.43
CA ALA A 7 54.96 22.38 -7.22
C ALA A 7 55.40 21.18 -6.37
N SER A 8 54.66 20.88 -5.29
CA SER A 8 54.31 19.53 -4.84
C SER A 8 53.82 19.57 -3.39
N SER A 9 52.51 19.77 -3.16
CA SER A 9 51.82 19.41 -1.89
C SER A 9 50.30 19.65 -2.01
N LEU A 10 49.66 19.10 -3.04
CA LEU A 10 48.20 19.07 -3.14
C LEU A 10 47.77 17.78 -3.84
N SER A 11 47.68 16.68 -3.11
CA SER A 11 46.88 15.52 -3.52
C SER A 11 46.83 14.46 -2.40
N HIS A 12 46.16 14.76 -1.29
CA HIS A 12 45.58 13.75 -0.41
C HIS A 12 44.22 14.25 0.09
N ALA A 13 43.33 14.52 -0.87
CA ALA A 13 41.89 14.47 -0.61
C ALA A 13 41.42 13.13 -1.16
N SER A 14 41.34 12.14 -0.28
CA SER A 14 40.65 10.89 -0.54
C SER A 14 39.22 11.21 -0.94
N SER A 15 38.91 11.05 -2.21
CA SER A 15 37.55 10.94 -2.70
C SER A 15 36.91 9.75 -1.98
N LEU A 16 36.07 10.03 -0.98
CA LEU A 16 35.02 9.09 -0.61
C LEU A 16 34.12 8.98 -1.85
N GLU A 17 34.43 8.02 -2.71
CA GLU A 17 33.47 7.51 -3.66
C GLU A 17 32.28 7.05 -2.86
N ALA A 18 31.19 7.83 -2.90
CA ALA A 18 29.89 7.37 -2.47
C ALA A 18 29.57 6.15 -3.33
N ARG A 19 29.79 4.97 -2.75
CA ARG A 19 29.49 3.68 -3.37
C ARG A 19 28.04 3.75 -3.82
N ALA A 20 27.80 3.70 -5.12
CA ALA A 20 26.44 3.65 -5.66
C ALA A 20 25.64 2.56 -4.92
N PRO A 21 24.35 2.79 -4.61
CA PRO A 21 23.57 1.79 -3.90
C PRO A 21 23.66 0.47 -4.67
N LEU A 22 24.15 -0.58 -4.00
CA LEU A 22 24.22 -1.92 -4.57
C LEU A 22 22.78 -2.35 -4.81
N ALA A 23 22.38 -2.43 -6.08
CA ALA A 23 21.05 -2.85 -6.49
C ALA A 23 20.72 -4.23 -5.88
N PRO A 24 19.43 -4.52 -5.58
CA PRO A 24 19.02 -5.82 -5.11
C PRO A 24 19.54 -6.93 -6.04
N ALA A 25 20.02 -8.02 -5.46
CA ALA A 25 20.63 -9.12 -6.22
C ALA A 25 19.63 -9.87 -7.14
N ILE A 26 18.33 -9.63 -6.93
CA ILE A 26 17.24 -10.21 -7.72
C ILE A 26 16.21 -9.13 -8.05
N SER A 27 15.43 -9.35 -9.10
CA SER A 27 14.31 -8.48 -9.48
C SER A 27 13.11 -8.59 -8.52
N THR A 28 12.23 -7.59 -8.54
CA THR A 28 10.97 -7.58 -7.78
C THR A 28 10.05 -8.73 -8.16
N SER A 29 10.02 -9.14 -9.44
CA SER A 29 9.25 -10.30 -9.90
C SER A 29 9.78 -11.62 -9.32
N GLN A 30 11.11 -11.78 -9.25
CA GLN A 30 11.74 -12.93 -8.59
C GLN A 30 11.47 -12.94 -7.08
N ALA A 31 11.48 -11.76 -6.44
CA ALA A 31 11.12 -11.64 -5.03
C ALA A 31 9.65 -12.01 -4.77
N ALA A 32 8.74 -11.58 -5.64
CA ALA A 32 7.32 -11.93 -5.56
C ALA A 32 7.12 -13.44 -5.72
N GLN A 33 7.81 -14.06 -6.68
CA GLN A 33 7.77 -15.52 -6.87
C GLN A 33 8.25 -16.27 -5.62
N ARG A 34 9.31 -15.80 -4.96
CA ARG A 34 9.78 -16.40 -3.70
C ARG A 34 8.72 -16.34 -2.60
N LEU A 35 8.02 -15.22 -2.46
CA LEU A 35 6.94 -15.10 -1.49
C LEU A 35 5.72 -15.93 -1.87
N PHE A 36 5.39 -16.06 -3.15
CA PHE A 36 4.38 -16.99 -3.65
C PHE A 36 4.72 -18.42 -3.22
N ASP A 37 5.93 -18.91 -3.53
CA ASP A 37 6.37 -20.28 -3.20
C ASP A 37 6.39 -20.50 -1.68
N ALA A 38 6.89 -19.52 -0.91
CA ALA A 38 6.92 -19.57 0.54
C ALA A 38 5.53 -19.60 1.17
N SER A 39 4.55 -18.89 0.59
CA SER A 39 3.18 -18.84 1.10
C SER A 39 2.46 -20.19 1.00
N LEU A 40 2.81 -21.00 -0.01
CA LEU A 40 2.26 -22.32 -0.25
C LEU A 40 3.04 -23.43 0.46
N ASN A 41 4.20 -23.12 1.02
CA ASN A 41 5.02 -24.09 1.75
C ASN A 41 4.29 -24.57 3.02
N PRO A 42 4.31 -25.88 3.35
CA PRO A 42 3.66 -26.38 4.57
C PRO A 42 4.31 -25.86 5.86
N LYS A 43 5.57 -25.41 5.83
CA LYS A 43 6.27 -24.87 7.01
C LYS A 43 5.75 -23.48 7.36
N ASN A 44 5.28 -23.30 8.59
CA ASN A 44 4.77 -22.02 9.08
C ASN A 44 5.79 -20.87 9.01
N ALA A 45 7.08 -21.17 9.15
CA ALA A 45 8.16 -20.17 9.12
C ALA A 45 8.60 -19.77 7.70
N ALA A 46 8.09 -20.41 6.64
CA ALA A 46 8.60 -20.21 5.28
C ALA A 46 8.48 -18.75 4.81
N VAL A 47 7.34 -18.10 5.06
CA VAL A 47 7.13 -16.69 4.70
C VAL A 47 8.05 -15.77 5.47
N SER A 48 8.20 -15.96 6.79
CA SER A 48 9.10 -15.12 7.59
C SER A 48 10.57 -15.29 7.19
N THR A 49 11.00 -16.52 6.87
CA THR A 49 12.35 -16.79 6.34
C THR A 49 12.55 -16.10 4.99
N ALA A 50 11.58 -16.22 4.07
CA ALA A 50 11.68 -15.56 2.77
C ALA A 50 11.74 -14.02 2.90
N ILE A 51 10.98 -13.42 3.83
CA ILE A 51 11.08 -12.00 4.13
C ILE A 51 12.48 -11.63 4.62
N GLN A 52 13.05 -12.39 5.56
CA GLN A 52 14.41 -12.14 6.06
C GLN A 52 15.48 -12.24 4.96
N GLU A 53 15.34 -13.20 4.06
CA GLU A 53 16.23 -13.34 2.90
C GLU A 53 16.11 -12.16 1.94
N LEU A 54 14.89 -11.67 1.69
CA LEU A 54 14.67 -10.49 0.84
C LEU A 54 15.21 -9.20 1.49
N GLN A 55 15.07 -9.06 2.81
CA GLN A 55 15.69 -7.97 3.56
C GLN A 55 17.23 -8.03 3.46
N ALA A 56 17.81 -9.24 3.59
CA ALA A 56 19.25 -9.45 3.39
C ALA A 56 19.68 -9.12 1.94
N ALA A 57 18.79 -9.33 0.96
CA ALA A 57 18.95 -8.91 -0.43
C ALA A 57 18.66 -7.42 -0.68
N ARG A 58 18.51 -6.60 0.37
CA ARG A 58 18.30 -5.14 0.35
C ARG A 58 16.94 -4.66 -0.13
N PHE A 59 15.90 -5.50 -0.11
CA PHE A 59 14.54 -4.99 -0.24
C PHE A 59 14.12 -4.31 1.06
N SER A 60 13.67 -3.05 0.95
CA SER A 60 13.10 -2.32 2.08
C SER A 60 11.76 -2.92 2.49
N ASP A 61 11.39 -2.76 3.76
CA ASP A 61 10.07 -3.17 4.26
C ASP A 61 8.94 -2.50 3.48
N PHE A 62 9.14 -1.23 3.10
CA PHE A 62 8.21 -0.51 2.24
C PHE A 62 8.00 -1.21 0.90
N THR A 63 9.07 -1.54 0.17
CA THR A 63 8.97 -2.27 -1.11
C THR A 63 8.32 -3.65 -0.91
N LEU A 64 8.63 -4.32 0.20
CA LEU A 64 8.06 -5.63 0.52
C LEU A 64 6.53 -5.57 0.67
N PHE A 65 6.00 -4.65 1.49
CA PHE A 65 4.55 -4.57 1.67
C PHE A 65 3.81 -3.85 0.55
N SER A 66 4.43 -2.87 -0.14
CA SER A 66 3.74 -2.04 -1.12
C SER A 66 3.79 -2.58 -2.55
N GLU A 67 4.77 -3.42 -2.88
CA GLU A 67 4.96 -3.93 -4.25
C GLU A 67 5.05 -5.45 -4.31
N ILE A 68 5.95 -6.05 -3.52
CA ILE A 68 6.32 -7.47 -3.67
C ILE A 68 5.21 -8.39 -3.15
N ILE A 69 4.70 -8.14 -1.94
CA ILE A 69 3.60 -8.93 -1.36
C ILE A 69 2.32 -8.82 -2.22
N PRO A 70 1.87 -7.61 -2.64
CA PRO A 70 0.78 -7.48 -3.61
C PRO A 70 0.99 -8.30 -4.88
N ALA A 71 2.18 -8.26 -5.48
CA ALA A 71 2.48 -9.02 -6.68
C ALA A 71 2.36 -10.54 -6.44
N ALA A 72 2.84 -11.04 -5.31
CA ALA A 72 2.69 -12.45 -4.91
C ALA A 72 1.22 -12.85 -4.69
N VAL A 73 0.41 -11.98 -4.08
CA VAL A 73 -1.04 -12.24 -3.91
C VAL A 73 -1.77 -12.23 -5.25
N CYS A 74 -1.41 -11.34 -6.17
CA CYS A 74 -1.95 -11.38 -7.53
C CYS A 74 -1.53 -12.65 -8.29
N GLN A 75 -0.32 -13.17 -8.06
CA GLN A 75 0.10 -14.48 -8.61
C GLN A 75 -0.73 -15.63 -8.04
N LEU A 76 -1.01 -15.63 -6.73
CA LEU A 76 -1.91 -16.61 -6.10
C LEU A 76 -3.32 -16.56 -6.72
N GLY A 77 -3.85 -15.37 -6.95
CA GLY A 77 -5.14 -15.16 -7.61
C GLY A 77 -5.16 -15.75 -9.02
N ARG A 78 -4.18 -15.41 -9.86
CA ARG A 78 -4.08 -15.95 -11.23
C ARG A 78 -3.92 -17.46 -11.25
N ALA A 79 -3.05 -18.01 -10.41
CA ALA A 79 -2.87 -19.47 -10.34
C ALA A 79 -4.13 -20.20 -9.89
N TRP A 80 -5.00 -19.57 -9.10
CA TRP A 80 -6.33 -20.10 -8.80
C TRP A 80 -7.29 -19.98 -9.99
N GLU A 81 -7.32 -18.84 -10.68
CA GLU A 81 -8.13 -18.63 -11.89
C GLU A 81 -7.75 -19.60 -13.02
N GLU A 82 -6.49 -20.01 -13.09
CA GLU A 82 -5.94 -20.96 -14.06
C GLU A 82 -6.05 -22.43 -13.59
N ASP A 83 -6.82 -22.72 -12.53
CA ASP A 83 -7.01 -24.05 -11.92
C ASP A 83 -5.71 -24.73 -11.44
N ALA A 84 -4.61 -23.99 -11.30
CA ALA A 84 -3.33 -24.49 -10.79
C ALA A 84 -3.26 -24.53 -9.25
N LEU A 85 -4.15 -23.81 -8.56
CA LEU A 85 -4.29 -23.81 -7.10
C LEU A 85 -5.74 -24.00 -6.68
N SER A 86 -5.96 -24.74 -5.59
CA SER A 86 -7.28 -24.80 -4.96
C SER A 86 -7.62 -23.50 -4.24
N PHE A 87 -8.92 -23.23 -4.08
CA PHE A 87 -9.41 -22.09 -3.30
C PHE A 87 -8.82 -22.06 -1.88
N PHE A 88 -8.69 -23.22 -1.23
CA PHE A 88 -8.07 -23.34 0.09
C PHE A 88 -6.59 -22.91 0.07
N ALA A 89 -5.81 -23.39 -0.90
CA ALA A 89 -4.39 -23.07 -1.02
C ALA A 89 -4.17 -21.58 -1.30
N MET A 90 -4.95 -21.01 -2.21
CA MET A 90 -4.93 -19.58 -2.52
C MET A 90 -5.27 -18.74 -1.28
N THR A 91 -6.37 -19.06 -0.59
CA THR A 91 -6.81 -18.31 0.61
C THR A 91 -5.79 -18.40 1.74
N LEU A 92 -5.23 -19.59 1.98
CA LEU A 92 -4.21 -19.81 3.01
C LEU A 92 -2.92 -19.04 2.69
N GLY A 93 -2.46 -19.10 1.43
CA GLY A 93 -1.29 -18.37 0.96
C GLY A 93 -1.47 -16.86 1.11
N ALA A 94 -2.60 -16.32 0.65
CA ALA A 94 -2.92 -14.90 0.75
C ALA A 94 -3.00 -14.45 2.21
N SER A 95 -3.61 -15.27 3.09
CA SER A 95 -3.71 -14.98 4.53
C SER A 95 -2.32 -14.91 5.20
N ARG A 96 -1.42 -15.83 4.85
CA ARG A 96 -0.03 -15.83 5.36
C ARG A 96 0.74 -14.58 4.92
N LEU A 97 0.56 -14.16 3.67
CA LEU A 97 1.17 -12.94 3.14
C LEU A 97 0.57 -11.68 3.80
N GLN A 98 -0.74 -11.65 4.03
CA GLN A 98 -1.40 -10.57 4.77
C GLN A 98 -0.88 -10.46 6.20
N ILE A 99 -0.68 -11.58 6.90
CA ILE A 99 -0.04 -11.60 8.23
C ILE A 99 1.38 -11.01 8.15
N ALA A 100 2.16 -11.36 7.12
CA ALA A 100 3.51 -10.82 6.95
C ALA A 100 3.53 -9.29 6.78
N VAL A 101 2.54 -8.70 6.10
CA VAL A 101 2.41 -7.23 5.97
C VAL A 101 2.33 -6.55 7.33
N HIS A 102 1.66 -7.14 8.31
CA HIS A 102 1.58 -6.57 9.66
C HIS A 102 2.93 -6.56 10.39
N GLY A 103 3.81 -7.52 10.10
CA GLY A 103 5.14 -7.61 10.71
C GLY A 103 6.20 -6.67 10.12
N LEU A 104 5.95 -6.07 8.95
CA LEU A 104 6.89 -5.16 8.30
C LEU A 104 6.83 -3.75 8.91
N SER A 105 7.98 -3.10 9.02
CA SER A 105 8.15 -1.75 9.57
C SER A 105 7.49 -0.67 8.71
N GLU A 106 6.98 0.37 9.36
CA GLU A 106 6.46 1.60 8.73
C GLU A 106 7.39 2.81 8.93
N ARG A 107 8.61 2.58 9.45
CA ARG A 107 9.52 3.66 9.85
C ARG A 107 10.39 4.18 8.71
N GLU A 108 10.61 3.35 7.70
CA GLU A 108 11.52 3.64 6.60
C GLU A 108 10.74 4.00 5.34
N VAL A 109 11.03 5.18 4.81
CA VAL A 109 10.58 5.60 3.48
C VAL A 109 11.75 5.41 2.51
N PRO A 110 11.59 4.62 1.44
CA PRO A 110 12.67 4.41 0.48
C PRO A 110 13.13 5.70 -0.18
N GLU A 111 14.40 5.72 -0.61
CA GLU A 111 14.91 6.79 -1.45
C GLU A 111 14.01 6.99 -2.69
N GLY A 112 13.65 8.25 -2.97
CA GLY A 112 12.75 8.63 -4.07
C GLY A 112 11.27 8.66 -3.72
N VAL A 113 10.86 8.25 -2.51
CA VAL A 113 9.52 8.51 -1.97
C VAL A 113 9.57 9.74 -1.06
N ASN A 114 8.79 10.76 -1.39
CA ASN A 114 8.73 11.98 -0.60
C ASN A 114 7.67 11.87 0.51
N TYR A 115 7.98 12.43 1.68
CA TYR A 115 6.98 12.70 2.70
C TYR A 115 5.94 13.70 2.19
N LEU A 116 4.74 13.62 2.76
CA LEU A 116 3.69 14.60 2.50
C LEU A 116 4.11 15.96 3.04
N SER A 117 3.83 17.03 2.29
CA SER A 117 4.15 18.40 2.68
C SER A 117 3.23 18.98 3.76
N LYS A 118 2.13 18.26 4.08
CA LYS A 118 1.12 18.64 5.08
C LYS A 118 0.82 17.43 5.97
N ASN A 119 0.53 17.70 7.24
CA ASN A 119 0.02 16.69 8.18
C ASN A 119 -1.44 16.36 7.86
N LEU A 120 -1.68 15.39 6.98
CA LEU A 120 -3.02 14.93 6.61
C LEU A 120 -3.59 13.96 7.66
N SER A 121 -4.87 14.14 7.98
CA SER A 121 -5.69 13.19 8.74
C SER A 121 -6.59 12.44 7.76
N LEU A 122 -6.35 11.14 7.59
CA LEU A 122 -7.02 10.32 6.57
C LEU A 122 -7.80 9.18 7.22
N LEU A 123 -9.00 8.94 6.72
CA LEU A 123 -9.83 7.78 7.07
C LEU A 123 -9.85 6.81 5.89
N ILE A 124 -9.58 5.54 6.14
CA ILE A 124 -9.79 4.45 5.17
C ILE A 124 -10.98 3.62 5.66
N ILE A 125 -11.96 3.44 4.79
CA ILE A 125 -13.16 2.65 5.03
C ILE A 125 -13.12 1.41 4.13
N VAL A 126 -13.29 0.25 4.75
CA VAL A 126 -13.59 -1.00 4.03
C VAL A 126 -15.08 -1.33 4.29
N PRO A 127 -15.93 -1.35 3.25
CA PRO A 127 -17.34 -1.66 3.40
C PRO A 127 -17.60 -3.04 4.00
N GLU A 128 -18.72 -3.20 4.70
CA GLU A 128 -19.17 -4.46 5.30
C GLU A 128 -19.12 -5.65 4.31
N GLY A 129 -18.72 -6.83 4.76
CA GLY A 129 -18.71 -8.04 3.91
C GLY A 129 -17.64 -8.06 2.82
N THR A 130 -16.72 -7.08 2.80
CA THR A 130 -15.55 -7.09 1.91
C THR A 130 -14.55 -8.15 2.35
N GLN A 131 -14.30 -9.13 1.49
CA GLN A 131 -13.34 -10.22 1.77
C GLN A 131 -11.88 -9.85 1.42
N HIS A 132 -11.67 -8.86 0.56
CA HIS A 132 -10.34 -8.45 0.11
C HIS A 132 -9.89 -7.17 0.81
N THR A 133 -9.27 -7.31 1.98
CA THR A 133 -8.88 -6.18 2.85
C THR A 133 -7.41 -5.80 2.77
N LEU A 134 -6.57 -6.65 2.13
CA LEU A 134 -5.13 -6.45 2.02
C LEU A 134 -4.77 -5.09 1.41
N GLY A 135 -5.47 -4.66 0.35
CA GLY A 135 -5.23 -3.37 -0.30
C GLY A 135 -5.43 -2.18 0.63
N ALA A 136 -6.47 -2.20 1.46
CA ALA A 136 -6.74 -1.15 2.45
C ALA A 136 -5.67 -1.13 3.56
N ILE A 137 -5.22 -2.31 4.00
CA ILE A 137 -4.15 -2.44 4.99
C ILE A 137 -2.85 -1.83 4.43
N ILE A 138 -2.47 -2.21 3.22
CA ILE A 138 -1.27 -1.71 2.54
C ILE A 138 -1.35 -0.22 2.29
N LEU A 139 -2.50 0.30 1.84
CA LEU A 139 -2.72 1.74 1.69
C LEU A 139 -2.52 2.46 3.02
N GLY A 140 -3.07 1.93 4.11
CA GLY A 140 -2.89 2.49 5.45
C GLY A 140 -1.44 2.53 5.89
N LYS A 141 -0.69 1.44 5.68
CA LYS A 141 0.75 1.40 5.98
C LYS A 141 1.52 2.42 5.13
N THR A 142 1.24 2.46 3.83
CA THR A 142 1.89 3.36 2.86
C THR A 142 1.71 4.82 3.26
N LEU A 143 0.46 5.22 3.56
CA LEU A 143 0.13 6.59 3.93
C LEU A 143 0.75 7.00 5.28
N ARG A 144 0.84 6.08 6.26
CA ARG A 144 1.56 6.34 7.52
C ARG A 144 3.06 6.50 7.31
N CYS A 145 3.67 5.69 6.43
CA CYS A 145 5.09 5.83 6.09
C CYS A 145 5.41 7.23 5.55
N VAL A 146 4.54 7.78 4.70
CA VAL A 146 4.74 9.13 4.12
C VAL A 146 4.26 10.27 5.02
N GLY A 147 3.89 9.98 6.27
CA GLY A 147 3.64 10.99 7.31
C GLY A 147 2.17 11.34 7.57
N ALA A 148 1.20 10.65 6.95
CA ALA A 148 -0.21 10.87 7.26
C ALA A 148 -0.63 10.20 8.59
N ARG A 149 -1.55 10.83 9.31
CA ARG A 149 -2.31 10.14 10.36
C ARG A 149 -3.44 9.36 9.70
N VAL A 150 -3.44 8.04 9.83
CA VAL A 150 -4.42 7.19 9.17
C VAL A 150 -5.23 6.41 10.19
N LYS A 151 -6.55 6.53 10.09
CA LYS A 151 -7.51 5.63 10.74
C LYS A 151 -8.04 4.65 9.72
N LEU A 152 -8.05 3.36 10.05
CA LEU A 152 -8.54 2.29 9.17
C LEU A 152 -9.73 1.62 9.86
N GLU A 153 -10.89 1.72 9.25
CA GLU A 153 -12.14 1.15 9.74
C GLU A 153 -12.59 0.04 8.81
N MET A 154 -12.75 -1.15 9.39
CA MET A 154 -13.18 -2.35 8.68
C MET A 154 -14.66 -2.60 8.89
N ASP A 155 -15.26 -3.34 7.97
CA ASP A 155 -16.64 -3.82 8.10
C ASP A 155 -17.66 -2.70 8.32
N VAL A 156 -17.47 -1.58 7.59
CA VAL A 156 -18.26 -0.37 7.80
C VAL A 156 -19.57 -0.45 7.03
N THR A 157 -20.66 -0.35 7.78
CA THR A 157 -22.00 -0.08 7.24
C THR A 157 -22.25 1.42 7.17
N ALA A 158 -23.26 1.85 6.40
CA ALA A 158 -23.65 3.26 6.33
C ALA A 158 -23.95 3.85 7.72
N ASN A 159 -24.64 3.10 8.58
CA ASN A 159 -24.96 3.53 9.95
C ASN A 159 -23.73 3.65 10.85
N ARG A 160 -22.73 2.76 10.66
CA ARG A 160 -21.50 2.77 11.46
C ARG A 160 -20.66 4.02 11.22
N VAL A 161 -20.78 4.68 10.06
CA VAL A 161 -20.04 5.91 9.73
C VAL A 161 -20.17 6.98 10.83
N HIS A 162 -21.37 7.17 11.37
CA HIS A 162 -21.61 8.16 12.43
C HIS A 162 -20.89 7.86 13.75
N GLN A 163 -20.52 6.59 13.99
CA GLN A 163 -19.87 6.15 15.21
C GLN A 163 -18.34 6.22 15.11
N ILE A 164 -17.79 6.36 13.89
CA ILE A 164 -16.35 6.36 13.66
C ILE A 164 -15.69 7.62 14.25
N GLY A 165 -16.34 8.79 14.21
CA GLY A 165 -15.63 10.03 14.49
C GLY A 165 -16.49 11.17 15.03
N ALA A 166 -17.26 10.92 16.10
CA ALA A 166 -17.74 12.02 16.91
C ALA A 166 -16.53 12.83 17.45
N GLY A 167 -16.23 13.97 16.83
CA GLY A 167 -15.12 14.86 17.20
C GLY A 167 -13.82 14.73 16.39
N GLU A 168 -13.76 13.82 15.41
CA GLU A 168 -12.60 13.70 14.51
C GLU A 168 -12.83 14.45 13.20
N GLN A 169 -11.77 15.06 12.65
CA GLN A 169 -11.77 15.71 11.33
C GLN A 169 -10.79 14.99 10.40
N PHE A 170 -11.21 14.83 9.15
CA PHE A 170 -10.40 14.20 8.11
C PHE A 170 -10.25 15.13 6.91
N ASP A 171 -9.04 15.19 6.34
CA ASP A 171 -8.76 15.84 5.07
C ASP A 171 -9.23 14.95 3.89
N GLY A 172 -9.27 13.63 4.09
CA GLY A 172 -9.71 12.68 3.07
C GLY A 172 -10.28 11.39 3.65
N VAL A 173 -11.27 10.83 2.94
CA VAL A 173 -11.91 9.54 3.22
C VAL A 173 -11.75 8.63 1.99
N PHE A 174 -11.06 7.52 2.18
CA PHE A 174 -10.70 6.57 1.15
C PHE A 174 -11.56 5.33 1.32
N ILE A 175 -12.44 5.05 0.35
CA ILE A 175 -13.30 3.88 0.36
C ILE A 175 -12.64 2.80 -0.48
N SER A 176 -12.17 1.74 0.17
CA SER A 176 -11.59 0.57 -0.49
C SER A 176 -12.68 -0.48 -0.72
N ALA A 177 -13.37 -0.36 -1.85
CA ALA A 177 -14.50 -1.22 -2.22
C ALA A 177 -14.07 -2.44 -3.04
N SER A 178 -14.73 -3.56 -2.79
CA SER A 178 -14.52 -4.81 -3.53
C SER A 178 -15.24 -4.77 -4.89
N ALA A 179 -14.88 -5.68 -5.80
CA ALA A 179 -15.58 -5.82 -7.08
C ALA A 179 -17.04 -6.28 -6.95
N ARG A 180 -17.46 -6.75 -5.76
CA ARG A 180 -18.80 -7.27 -5.47
C ARG A 180 -19.69 -6.26 -4.74
N ASP A 181 -19.16 -5.10 -4.34
CA ASP A 181 -19.98 -4.06 -3.72
C ASP A 181 -20.93 -3.41 -4.74
N SER A 182 -22.12 -3.02 -4.29
CA SER A 182 -23.12 -2.36 -5.12
C SER A 182 -22.98 -0.84 -5.08
N ALA A 183 -23.41 -0.17 -6.14
CA ALA A 183 -23.33 1.29 -6.23
C ALA A 183 -24.24 1.99 -5.19
N GLU A 184 -25.37 1.36 -4.85
CA GLU A 184 -26.33 1.85 -3.86
C GLU A 184 -25.70 1.86 -2.48
N LYS A 185 -25.13 0.73 -2.05
CA LYS A 185 -24.45 0.59 -0.75
C LYS A 185 -23.30 1.59 -0.61
N LEU A 186 -22.49 1.74 -1.66
CA LEU A 186 -21.38 2.70 -1.65
C LEU A 186 -21.88 4.14 -1.56
N SER A 187 -22.93 4.50 -2.33
CA SER A 187 -23.53 5.83 -2.29
C SER A 187 -24.12 6.16 -0.92
N GLU A 188 -24.71 5.17 -0.22
CA GLU A 188 -25.22 5.34 1.15
C GLU A 188 -24.08 5.64 2.15
N ILE A 189 -22.99 4.87 2.09
CA ILE A 189 -21.78 5.13 2.90
C ILE A 189 -21.23 6.52 2.60
N ILE A 190 -21.09 6.89 1.33
CA ILE A 190 -20.56 8.19 0.90
C ILE A 190 -21.44 9.34 1.38
N SER A 191 -22.76 9.20 1.27
CA SER A 191 -23.71 10.19 1.77
C SER A 191 -23.49 10.45 3.26
N ASN A 192 -23.36 9.39 4.06
CA ASN A 192 -23.10 9.53 5.49
C ASN A 192 -21.70 10.10 5.79
N VAL A 193 -20.69 9.75 4.99
CA VAL A 193 -19.37 10.38 5.07
C VAL A 193 -19.46 11.88 4.85
N ARG A 194 -20.20 12.34 3.83
CA ARG A 194 -20.38 13.78 3.55
C ARG A 194 -21.15 14.51 4.65
N CYS A 195 -22.09 13.85 5.30
CA CYS A 195 -22.80 14.41 6.45
C CYS A 195 -21.88 14.67 7.65
N ASN A 196 -20.89 13.79 7.89
CA ASN A 196 -19.97 13.93 9.03
C ASN A 196 -18.74 14.79 8.69
N TRP A 197 -18.23 14.71 7.46
CA TRP A 197 -17.01 15.37 7.00
C TRP A 197 -17.22 16.01 5.63
N SER A 198 -18.00 17.09 5.60
CA SER A 198 -18.44 17.75 4.36
C SER A 198 -17.30 18.33 3.51
N THR A 199 -16.17 18.67 4.13
CA THR A 199 -14.98 19.21 3.45
C THR A 199 -13.95 18.15 3.07
N ALA A 200 -14.07 16.92 3.60
CA ALA A 200 -13.13 15.85 3.31
C ALA A 200 -13.26 15.39 1.85
N LYS A 201 -12.13 15.07 1.23
CA LYS A 201 -12.12 14.49 -0.11
C LYS A 201 -12.49 13.03 -0.06
N VAL A 202 -13.50 12.61 -0.81
CA VAL A 202 -13.96 11.23 -0.86
C VAL A 202 -13.38 10.54 -2.09
N ILE A 203 -12.45 9.62 -1.86
CA ILE A 203 -11.80 8.85 -2.93
C ILE A 203 -12.29 7.40 -2.91
N LEU A 204 -12.72 6.89 -4.05
CA LEU A 204 -13.10 5.49 -4.23
C LEU A 204 -11.96 4.71 -4.91
N GLY A 205 -11.58 3.59 -4.31
CA GLY A 205 -10.61 2.65 -4.86
C GLY A 205 -10.99 1.22 -4.56
N GLY A 206 -10.06 0.31 -4.86
CA GLY A 206 -10.21 -1.12 -4.68
C GLY A 206 -10.64 -1.86 -5.96
N GLY A 207 -11.08 -3.11 -5.79
CA GLY A 207 -11.48 -3.99 -6.88
C GLY A 207 -12.72 -3.50 -7.64
N ILE A 208 -13.51 -2.60 -7.05
CA ILE A 208 -14.68 -1.99 -7.69
C ILE A 208 -14.33 -1.30 -9.02
N LEU A 209 -13.11 -0.75 -9.14
CA LEU A 209 -12.69 -0.02 -10.34
C LEU A 209 -12.46 -0.93 -11.54
N SER A 210 -12.28 -2.24 -11.31
CA SER A 210 -12.18 -3.25 -12.35
C SER A 210 -13.47 -4.04 -12.54
N ALA A 211 -14.52 -3.72 -11.78
CA ALA A 211 -15.81 -4.40 -11.87
C ALA A 211 -16.62 -3.91 -13.08
N GLN A 212 -17.45 -4.79 -13.63
CA GLN A 212 -18.30 -4.50 -14.78
C GLN A 212 -19.61 -3.81 -14.35
N ILE A 213 -19.48 -2.76 -13.53
CA ILE A 213 -20.61 -1.96 -13.01
C ILE A 213 -20.55 -0.53 -13.54
N ASN A 214 -21.71 0.15 -13.53
CA ASN A 214 -21.74 1.57 -13.83
C ASN A 214 -21.18 2.37 -12.65
N LEU A 215 -19.88 2.67 -12.67
CA LEU A 215 -19.22 3.47 -11.64
C LEU A 215 -19.80 4.89 -11.52
N ASP A 216 -20.45 5.41 -12.55
CA ASP A 216 -21.10 6.73 -12.50
C ASP A 216 -22.37 6.71 -11.65
N ALA A 217 -22.93 5.53 -11.37
CA ALA A 217 -24.00 5.35 -10.40
C ALA A 217 -23.50 5.52 -8.94
N VAL A 218 -22.19 5.45 -8.70
CA VAL A 218 -21.61 5.76 -7.38
C VAL A 218 -21.47 7.27 -7.23
N THR A 219 -22.45 7.88 -6.57
CA THR A 219 -22.54 9.34 -6.44
C THR A 219 -21.72 9.86 -5.26
N GLY A 220 -21.33 11.14 -5.31
CA GLY A 220 -20.69 11.84 -4.19
C GLY A 220 -19.19 11.57 -3.99
N THR A 221 -18.55 10.77 -4.85
CA THR A 221 -17.08 10.64 -4.90
C THR A 221 -16.43 11.87 -5.56
N ASP A 222 -15.29 12.32 -5.03
CA ASP A 222 -14.47 13.37 -5.65
C ASP A 222 -13.49 12.79 -6.67
N TYR A 223 -13.00 11.59 -6.42
CA TYR A 223 -11.97 10.96 -7.25
C TYR A 223 -12.06 9.42 -7.19
N LYS A 224 -11.62 8.75 -8.26
CA LYS A 224 -11.63 7.29 -8.39
C LYS A 224 -10.27 6.82 -8.86
N THR A 225 -9.54 6.05 -8.04
CA THR A 225 -8.20 5.55 -8.40
C THR A 225 -7.72 4.42 -7.50
N ASN A 226 -6.79 3.60 -8.01
CA ASN A 226 -5.98 2.67 -7.22
C ASN A 226 -4.53 3.17 -7.01
N ASP A 227 -4.17 4.33 -7.58
CA ASP A 227 -2.90 4.99 -7.33
C ASP A 227 -3.00 5.84 -6.05
N TRP A 228 -2.32 5.41 -5.00
CA TRP A 228 -2.32 6.10 -3.71
C TRP A 228 -1.72 7.52 -3.80
N LYS A 229 -0.78 7.77 -4.71
CA LYS A 229 -0.17 9.10 -4.91
C LYS A 229 -1.19 10.04 -5.54
N ALA A 230 -1.88 9.59 -6.58
CA ALA A 230 -2.94 10.36 -7.21
C ALA A 230 -4.11 10.63 -6.26
N ALA A 231 -4.44 9.65 -5.40
CA ALA A 231 -5.48 9.78 -4.40
C ALA A 231 -5.12 10.81 -3.31
N VAL A 232 -3.95 10.70 -2.68
CA VAL A 232 -3.54 11.62 -1.61
C VAL A 232 -3.30 13.03 -2.11
N ALA A 233 -2.90 13.21 -3.37
CA ALA A 233 -2.77 14.51 -3.99
C ALA A 233 -4.08 15.32 -4.02
N GLN A 234 -5.24 14.65 -3.96
CA GLN A 234 -6.54 15.34 -3.91
C GLN A 234 -6.80 16.02 -2.56
N CYS A 235 -6.13 15.59 -1.48
CA CYS A 235 -6.38 16.00 -0.10
C CYS A 235 -5.58 17.24 0.35
N PHE A 236 -4.84 17.87 -0.56
CA PHE A 236 -4.06 19.08 -0.30
C PHE A 236 -4.87 20.36 -0.49
#